data_AF-A0A2D2MDF1-F1
#
_entry.id   AF-A0A2D2MDF1-F1
#
_cell.length_a   1.000
_cell.length_b   1.000
_cell.length_c   1.000
_cell.angle_alpha   90.00
_cell.angle_beta   90.00
_cell.angle_gamma   90.00
#
_symmetry.space_group_name_H-M   'P 1'
#
loop_
_entity.id
_entity.type
_entity.pdbx_description
1 polymer ?
#
loop_
_entity_poly.entity_id
_entity_poly.type
_entity_poly.pdbx_seq_one_letter_code
_entity_poly.pdbx_strand_id
1 'polypeptide(L)'
;MRVVEVLKRLNINPVSFDERKALINLSTTEIKLLEAIHKPLYAFENELIHAFYQHLLKFDHASKMLRDVNLMSKLQETQKLYFRKLTAGDYGFDYAQDRIRVGIAHQRVGLTPQWYIGAYGVYLDLVCKFVSVILNSDKERIEPTLTALYKVALLDITLAFDAYMYASHQTLEQSRQQISDKYDFQIRTSNAIAKIQRAFILNESHDSALSLLLNELIALTDSQFGLIGEVLEDSQLRPYLKVRVLTNISWDHETRELYERSKADGLELAASRSKCNS
;
A
#
# COMPACT_ATOMS: atom_id res chain seq x y z
N MET A 1 0.87 5.44 -1.63
CA MET A 1 2.12 6.14 -1.28
C MET A 1 2.34 7.30 -2.26
N ARG A 2 2.58 8.52 -1.77
CA ARG A 2 2.78 9.71 -2.63
C ARG A 2 4.27 9.96 -2.86
N VAL A 3 4.65 10.38 -4.07
CA VAL A 3 6.06 10.68 -4.43
C VAL A 3 6.70 11.70 -3.50
N VAL A 4 5.98 12.78 -3.18
CA VAL A 4 6.45 13.85 -2.28
C VAL A 4 6.81 13.32 -0.89
N GLU A 5 6.05 12.34 -0.40
CA GLU A 5 6.31 11.71 0.89
C GLU A 5 7.59 10.88 0.85
N VAL A 6 7.78 10.08 -0.20
CA VAL A 6 8.99 9.26 -0.40
C VAL A 6 10.23 10.14 -0.52
N LEU A 7 10.17 11.19 -1.35
CA LEU A 7 11.25 12.16 -1.49
C LEU A 7 11.64 12.78 -0.14
N LYS A 8 10.65 13.24 0.63
CA LYS A 8 10.88 13.81 1.96
C LYS A 8 11.52 12.80 2.91
N ARG A 9 11.01 11.57 2.95
CA ARG A 9 11.46 10.50 3.86
C ARG A 9 12.87 10.01 3.55
N LEU A 10 13.24 9.99 2.27
CA LEU A 10 14.57 9.61 1.80
C LEU A 10 15.54 10.79 1.73
N ASN A 11 15.13 11.99 2.14
CA ASN A 11 15.90 13.22 2.01
C ASN A 11 16.39 13.48 0.57
N ILE A 12 15.57 13.15 -0.43
CA ILE A 12 15.83 13.41 -1.84
C ILE A 12 15.20 14.76 -2.18
N ASN A 13 16.06 15.75 -2.40
CA ASN A 13 15.74 17.14 -2.71
C ASN A 13 16.69 17.63 -3.82
N PRO A 14 16.52 18.84 -4.39
CA PRO A 14 17.38 19.31 -5.47
C PRO A 14 18.88 19.24 -5.14
N VAL A 15 19.27 19.60 -3.91
CA VAL A 15 20.68 19.59 -3.47
C VAL A 15 21.22 18.16 -3.40
N SER A 16 20.54 17.25 -2.70
CA SER A 16 21.00 15.86 -2.59
C SER A 16 20.92 15.09 -3.90
N PHE A 17 20.05 15.52 -4.83
CA PHE A 17 20.03 14.99 -6.18
C PHE A 17 21.22 15.48 -7.03
N ASP A 18 21.62 16.74 -6.89
CA ASP A 18 22.85 17.24 -7.52
C ASP A 18 24.10 16.52 -6.97
N GLU A 19 24.16 16.21 -5.67
CA GLU A 19 25.22 15.38 -5.08
C GLU A 19 25.29 13.98 -5.70
N ARG A 20 24.15 13.35 -5.98
CA ARG A 20 24.11 12.05 -6.68
C ARG A 20 24.65 12.13 -8.11
N LYS A 21 24.37 13.22 -8.83
CA LYS A 21 24.95 13.46 -10.16
C LYS A 21 26.46 13.72 -10.09
N ALA A 22 26.89 14.47 -9.08
CA ALA A 22 28.31 14.73 -8.84
C ALA A 22 29.08 13.42 -8.52
N LEU A 23 28.50 12.54 -7.69
CA LEU A 23 29.11 11.26 -7.33
C LEU A 23 29.46 10.38 -8.54
N ILE A 24 28.61 10.38 -9.56
CA ILE A 24 28.82 9.60 -10.80
C ILE A 24 29.57 10.40 -11.88
N ASN A 25 30.03 11.61 -11.58
CA ASN A 25 30.64 12.53 -12.52
C ASN A 25 29.75 12.75 -13.77
N LEU A 26 28.45 13.03 -13.59
CA LEU A 26 27.55 13.38 -14.68
C LEU A 26 27.67 14.89 -14.94
N SER A 27 28.57 15.26 -15.84
CA SER A 27 28.83 16.66 -16.21
C SER A 27 28.15 17.03 -17.52
N THR A 28 28.30 18.30 -17.91
CA THR A 28 27.88 18.79 -19.23
C THR A 28 28.50 17.99 -20.39
N THR A 29 29.67 17.39 -20.20
CA THR A 29 30.32 16.56 -21.23
C THR A 29 29.53 15.30 -21.50
N GLU A 30 29.18 14.53 -20.45
CA GLU A 30 28.33 13.33 -20.58
C GLU A 30 26.95 13.67 -21.14
N ILE A 31 26.35 14.78 -20.68
CA ILE A 31 25.05 15.25 -21.15
C ILE A 31 25.08 15.47 -22.66
N LYS A 32 26.09 16.19 -23.19
CA LYS A 32 26.24 16.45 -24.62
C LYS A 32 26.45 15.18 -25.46
N LEU A 33 27.12 14.17 -24.90
CA LEU A 33 27.28 12.88 -25.57
C LEU A 33 25.93 12.17 -25.73
N LEU A 34 25.10 12.20 -24.69
CA LEU A 34 23.75 11.60 -24.72
C LEU A 34 22.80 12.37 -25.62
N GLU A 35 22.81 13.71 -25.58
CA GLU A 35 22.01 14.56 -26.46
C GLU A 35 22.31 14.30 -27.95
N ALA A 36 23.59 14.05 -28.29
CA ALA A 36 24.01 13.80 -29.66
C ALA A 36 23.43 12.49 -30.24
N ILE A 37 23.19 11.48 -29.40
CA ILE A 37 22.58 10.21 -29.82
C ILE A 37 21.05 10.19 -29.62
N HIS A 38 20.48 11.17 -28.91
CA HIS A 38 19.07 11.19 -28.51
C HIS A 38 18.10 11.08 -29.71
N LYS A 39 18.19 12.00 -30.68
CA LYS A 39 17.34 11.97 -31.87
C LYS A 39 17.66 10.79 -32.81
N PRO A 40 18.93 10.47 -33.11
CA PRO A 40 19.26 9.28 -33.90
C PRO A 40 18.69 7.98 -33.35
N LEU A 41 18.62 7.84 -32.02
CA LEU A 41 18.05 6.65 -31.38
C LEU A 41 16.55 6.44 -31.64
N TYR A 42 15.81 7.46 -32.07
CA TYR A 42 14.37 7.32 -32.36
C TYR A 42 14.13 6.35 -33.51
N ALA A 43 15.06 6.23 -34.46
CA ALA A 43 14.97 5.27 -35.56
C ALA A 43 14.96 3.81 -35.07
N PHE A 44 15.50 3.56 -33.89
CA PHE A 44 15.66 2.21 -33.32
C PHE A 44 14.72 1.93 -32.13
N GLU A 45 13.92 2.91 -31.68
CA GLU A 45 13.13 2.77 -30.46
C GLU A 45 12.11 1.62 -30.54
N ASN A 46 11.48 1.40 -31.70
CA ASN A 46 10.53 0.32 -31.89
C ASN A 46 11.21 -1.05 -31.82
N GLU A 47 12.36 -1.19 -32.50
CA GLU A 47 13.14 -2.42 -32.51
C GLU A 47 13.65 -2.75 -31.11
N LEU A 48 14.20 -1.75 -30.41
CA LEU A 48 14.70 -1.87 -29.05
C LEU A 48 13.62 -2.36 -28.10
N ILE A 49 12.48 -1.68 -28.06
CA ILE A 49 11.38 -2.01 -27.14
C ILE A 49 10.79 -3.37 -27.47
N HIS A 50 10.64 -3.70 -28.77
CA HIS A 50 10.20 -5.01 -29.18
C HIS A 50 11.15 -6.11 -28.71
N ALA A 51 12.46 -5.97 -28.97
CA ALA A 51 13.48 -6.93 -28.55
C ALA A 51 13.54 -7.11 -27.02
N PHE A 52 13.37 -6.01 -26.28
CA PHE A 52 13.31 -6.02 -24.82
C PHE A 52 12.15 -6.87 -24.30
N TYR A 53 10.92 -6.64 -24.77
CA TYR A 53 9.77 -7.44 -24.33
C TYR A 53 9.82 -8.88 -24.84
N GLN A 54 10.30 -9.11 -26.06
CA GLN A 54 10.55 -10.47 -26.58
C GLN A 54 11.52 -11.24 -25.68
N HIS A 55 12.54 -10.59 -25.13
CA HIS A 55 13.43 -11.22 -24.16
C HIS A 55 12.70 -11.54 -22.86
N LEU A 56 11.96 -10.59 -22.27
CA LEU A 56 11.24 -10.80 -21.01
C LEU A 56 10.19 -11.92 -21.12
N LEU A 57 9.50 -12.04 -22.25
CA LEU A 57 8.47 -13.07 -22.47
C LEU A 57 9.02 -14.50 -22.51
N LYS A 58 10.35 -14.69 -22.62
CA LYS A 58 10.99 -16.01 -22.51
C LYS A 58 10.95 -16.58 -21.10
N PHE A 59 10.64 -15.76 -20.10
CA PHE A 59 10.61 -16.17 -18.71
C PHE A 59 9.19 -16.23 -18.18
N ASP A 60 8.80 -17.38 -17.63
CA ASP A 60 7.44 -17.62 -17.12
C ASP A 60 6.96 -16.57 -16.13
N HIS A 61 7.83 -16.10 -15.25
CA HIS A 61 7.49 -15.09 -14.24
C HIS A 61 7.11 -13.76 -14.90
N ALA A 62 7.99 -13.21 -15.75
CA ALA A 62 7.73 -11.96 -16.45
C ALA A 62 6.54 -12.10 -17.43
N SER A 63 6.46 -13.22 -18.15
CA SER A 63 5.34 -13.54 -19.04
C SER A 63 3.99 -13.52 -18.30
N LYS A 64 3.90 -14.12 -17.10
CA LYS A 64 2.69 -14.08 -16.27
C LYS A 64 2.25 -12.67 -15.90
N MET A 65 3.18 -11.77 -15.60
CA MET A 65 2.88 -10.37 -15.28
C MET A 65 2.44 -9.55 -16.50
N LEU A 66 2.79 -10.02 -17.70
CA LEU A 66 2.64 -9.32 -18.98
C LEU A 66 1.54 -9.90 -19.88
N ARG A 67 0.66 -10.77 -19.36
CA ARG A 67 -0.35 -11.53 -20.14
C ARG A 67 -1.43 -10.67 -20.82
N ASP A 68 -1.72 -9.49 -20.29
CA ASP A 68 -2.73 -8.61 -20.87
C ASP A 68 -2.14 -7.85 -22.07
N VAL A 69 -2.71 -8.09 -23.25
CA VAL A 69 -2.27 -7.47 -24.52
C VAL A 69 -2.46 -5.95 -24.50
N ASN A 70 -3.55 -5.45 -23.90
CA ASN A 70 -3.78 -4.01 -23.80
C ASN A 70 -2.79 -3.35 -22.84
N LEU A 71 -2.44 -4.06 -21.76
CA LEU A 71 -1.38 -3.65 -20.85
C LEU A 71 -0.03 -3.61 -21.57
N MET A 72 0.29 -4.62 -22.39
CA MET A 72 1.55 -4.71 -23.13
C MET A 72 1.76 -3.49 -24.04
N SER A 73 0.78 -3.14 -24.88
CA SER A 73 0.91 -1.99 -25.79
C SER A 73 1.12 -0.68 -25.02
N LYS A 74 0.40 -0.49 -23.91
CA LYS A 74 0.56 0.69 -23.05
C LYS A 74 1.94 0.73 -22.38
N LEU A 75 2.44 -0.41 -21.93
CA LEU A 75 3.76 -0.53 -21.32
C LEU A 75 4.87 -0.22 -22.34
N GLN A 76 4.75 -0.72 -23.58
CA GLN A 76 5.69 -0.40 -24.66
C GLN A 76 5.76 1.11 -24.93
N GLU A 77 4.63 1.79 -25.04
CA GLU A 77 4.61 3.26 -25.21
C GLU A 77 5.21 4.00 -24.01
N THR A 78 4.89 3.55 -22.80
CA THR A 78 5.49 4.11 -21.58
C THR A 78 7.01 3.93 -21.56
N GLN A 79 7.49 2.77 -22.01
CA GLN A 79 8.92 2.46 -22.05
C GLN A 79 9.65 3.25 -23.14
N LYS A 80 9.01 3.58 -24.28
CA LYS A 80 9.57 4.51 -25.28
C LYS A 80 9.77 5.91 -24.68
N LEU A 81 8.78 6.43 -23.97
CA LEU A 81 8.91 7.73 -23.29
C LEU A 81 10.00 7.70 -22.23
N TYR A 82 10.09 6.60 -21.47
CA TYR A 82 11.17 6.37 -20.52
C TYR A 82 12.55 6.44 -21.21
N PHE A 83 12.70 5.76 -22.34
CA PHE A 83 13.93 5.73 -23.11
C PHE A 83 14.38 7.11 -23.58
N ARG A 84 13.43 7.89 -24.10
CA ARG A 84 13.70 9.24 -24.55
C ARG A 84 14.26 10.07 -23.41
N LYS A 85 13.68 9.99 -22.20
CA LYS A 85 14.19 10.70 -21.03
C LYS A 85 15.63 10.30 -20.65
N LEU A 86 16.01 9.03 -20.83
CA LEU A 86 17.35 8.53 -20.50
C LEU A 86 18.47 9.17 -21.34
N THR A 87 18.15 9.71 -22.52
CA THR A 87 19.13 10.31 -23.44
C THR A 87 18.86 11.79 -23.73
N ALA A 88 17.78 12.36 -23.19
CA ALA A 88 17.34 13.72 -23.48
C ALA A 88 18.27 14.82 -22.97
N GLY A 89 19.19 14.51 -22.05
CA GLY A 89 20.09 15.50 -21.45
C GLY A 89 19.48 16.32 -20.31
N ASP A 90 18.17 16.21 -20.08
CA ASP A 90 17.48 16.86 -18.97
C ASP A 90 17.40 15.95 -17.73
N TYR A 91 18.41 16.10 -16.86
CA TYR A 91 18.51 15.40 -15.58
C TYR A 91 18.29 16.37 -14.41
N GLY A 92 17.21 17.15 -14.49
CA GLY A 92 16.71 18.03 -13.42
C GLY A 92 15.94 17.27 -12.33
N PHE A 93 15.45 17.98 -11.30
CA PHE A 93 14.78 17.32 -10.17
C PHE A 93 13.51 16.54 -10.56
N ASP A 94 12.79 16.99 -11.59
CA ASP A 94 11.62 16.27 -12.13
C ASP A 94 11.97 14.87 -12.66
N TYR A 95 13.19 14.72 -13.19
CA TYR A 95 13.74 13.41 -13.57
C TYR A 95 13.80 12.48 -12.36
N ALA A 96 14.30 12.97 -11.22
CA ALA A 96 14.35 12.20 -9.99
C ALA A 96 12.93 11.81 -9.53
N GLN A 97 11.97 12.73 -9.55
CA GLN A 97 10.59 12.44 -9.19
C GLN A 97 9.98 11.31 -10.04
N ASP A 98 10.28 11.30 -11.34
CA ASP A 98 9.84 10.24 -12.24
C ASP A 98 10.45 8.88 -11.90
N ARG A 99 11.74 8.83 -11.54
CA ARG A 99 12.37 7.56 -11.13
C ARG A 99 11.83 7.03 -9.81
N ILE A 100 11.48 7.94 -8.88
CA ILE A 100 10.76 7.57 -7.65
C ILE A 100 9.38 6.98 -7.98
N ARG A 101 8.62 7.59 -8.92
CA ARG A 101 7.33 7.03 -9.38
C ARG A 101 7.48 5.61 -9.91
N VAL A 102 8.53 5.37 -10.69
CA VAL A 102 8.84 4.06 -11.27
C VAL A 102 9.15 3.03 -10.18
N GLY A 103 9.97 3.37 -9.19
CA GLY A 103 10.26 2.48 -8.06
C GLY A 103 9.02 2.08 -7.25
N ILE A 104 8.16 3.06 -6.93
CA ILE A 104 6.87 2.81 -6.25
C ILE A 104 5.96 1.91 -7.12
N ALA A 105 5.90 2.16 -8.43
CA ALA A 105 5.07 1.38 -9.34
C ALA A 105 5.51 -0.09 -9.40
N HIS A 106 6.81 -0.35 -9.48
CA HIS A 106 7.38 -1.70 -9.48
C HIS A 106 7.14 -2.46 -8.18
N GLN A 107 7.29 -1.78 -7.04
CA GLN A 107 6.95 -2.38 -5.74
C GLN A 107 5.47 -2.75 -5.66
N ARG A 108 4.58 -1.86 -6.12
CA ARG A 108 3.13 -2.10 -6.09
C ARG A 108 2.69 -3.30 -6.91
N VAL A 109 3.35 -3.57 -8.04
CA VAL A 109 3.04 -4.75 -8.88
C VAL A 109 3.82 -6.01 -8.46
N GLY A 110 4.64 -5.92 -7.41
CA GLY A 110 5.42 -7.04 -6.91
C GLY A 110 6.59 -7.45 -7.81
N LEU A 111 7.06 -6.56 -8.69
CA LEU A 111 8.23 -6.86 -9.52
C LEU A 111 9.48 -6.81 -8.65
N THR A 112 10.13 -7.95 -8.42
CA THR A 112 11.29 -8.00 -7.54
C THR A 112 12.47 -7.19 -8.12
N PRO A 113 13.39 -6.70 -7.27
CA PRO A 113 14.55 -5.95 -7.74
C PRO A 113 15.42 -6.72 -8.73
N GLN A 114 15.46 -8.05 -8.64
CA GLN A 114 16.17 -8.90 -9.59
C GLN A 114 15.65 -8.70 -11.02
N TRP A 115 14.32 -8.66 -11.22
CA TRP A 115 13.73 -8.44 -12.55
C TRP A 115 13.90 -7.00 -13.01
N TYR A 116 13.72 -6.04 -12.10
CA TYR A 116 13.89 -4.62 -12.43
C TYR A 116 15.34 -4.29 -12.83
N ILE A 117 16.32 -4.68 -12.04
CA ILE A 117 17.75 -4.42 -12.29
C ILE A 117 18.24 -5.29 -13.44
N GLY A 118 17.85 -6.57 -13.50
CA GLY A 118 18.21 -7.47 -14.60
C GLY A 118 17.73 -6.98 -15.96
N ALA A 119 16.54 -6.36 -16.01
CA ALA A 119 16.02 -5.74 -17.22
C ALA A 119 16.93 -4.63 -17.77
N TYR A 120 17.63 -3.86 -16.92
CA TYR A 120 18.63 -2.89 -17.39
C TYR A 120 19.79 -3.54 -18.14
N GLY A 121 20.22 -4.74 -17.74
CA GLY A 121 21.30 -5.45 -18.45
C GLY A 121 20.92 -5.74 -19.91
N VAL A 122 19.70 -6.24 -20.12
CA VAL A 122 19.13 -6.47 -21.45
C VAL A 122 19.00 -5.15 -22.21
N TYR A 123 18.49 -4.13 -21.52
CA TYR A 123 18.24 -2.82 -22.10
C TYR A 123 19.53 -2.15 -22.59
N LEU A 124 20.57 -2.14 -21.75
CA LEU A 124 21.86 -1.54 -22.04
C LEU A 124 22.60 -2.30 -23.14
N ASP A 125 22.54 -3.64 -23.17
CA ASP A 125 23.10 -4.44 -24.27
C ASP A 125 22.48 -4.07 -25.63
N LEU A 126 21.15 -3.91 -25.67
CA LEU A 126 20.46 -3.48 -26.89
C LEU A 126 20.87 -2.06 -27.31
N VAL A 127 20.91 -1.11 -26.36
CA VAL A 127 21.32 0.27 -26.67
C VAL A 127 22.76 0.33 -27.16
N CYS A 128 23.68 -0.45 -26.57
CA CYS A 128 25.08 -0.51 -27.00
C CYS A 128 25.23 -0.77 -28.50
N LYS A 129 24.43 -1.71 -29.05
CA LYS A 129 24.45 -2.05 -30.48
C LYS A 129 24.04 -0.87 -31.33
N PHE A 130 22.97 -0.15 -30.95
CA PHE A 130 22.50 1.02 -31.70
C PHE A 130 23.45 2.21 -31.60
N VAL A 131 24.08 2.43 -30.45
CA VAL A 131 25.11 3.46 -30.29
C VAL A 131 26.28 3.20 -31.24
N SER A 132 26.74 1.95 -31.37
CA SER A 132 27.79 1.59 -32.34
C SER A 132 27.39 1.84 -33.79
N VAL A 133 26.11 1.64 -34.14
CA VAL A 133 25.61 1.95 -35.49
C VAL A 133 25.56 3.46 -35.73
N ILE A 134 24.99 4.22 -34.77
CA ILE A 134 24.84 5.68 -34.87
C ILE A 134 26.20 6.38 -34.98
N LEU A 135 27.19 5.93 -34.22
CA LEU A 135 28.52 6.51 -34.15
C LEU A 135 29.55 5.75 -34.99
N ASN A 136 29.12 4.97 -35.99
CA ASN A 136 30.04 4.17 -36.81
C ASN A 136 31.11 5.03 -37.52
N SER A 137 30.77 6.28 -37.87
CA SER A 137 31.68 7.25 -38.48
C SER A 137 32.53 8.03 -37.46
N ASP A 138 32.26 7.90 -36.17
CA ASP A 138 32.91 8.62 -35.06
C ASP A 138 33.16 7.66 -33.89
N LYS A 139 34.01 6.66 -34.16
CA LYS A 139 34.23 5.53 -33.25
C LYS A 139 34.84 5.93 -31.91
N GLU A 140 35.60 7.02 -31.89
CA GLU A 140 36.21 7.55 -30.66
C GLU A 140 35.16 8.01 -29.64
N ARG A 141 33.96 8.40 -30.10
CA ARG A 141 32.86 8.79 -29.22
C ARG A 141 32.03 7.62 -28.68
N ILE A 142 32.21 6.39 -29.18
CA ILE A 142 31.40 5.25 -28.75
C ILE A 142 31.60 4.99 -27.26
N GLU A 143 32.84 4.77 -26.81
CA GLU A 143 33.12 4.44 -25.41
C GLU A 143 32.66 5.55 -24.44
N PRO A 144 32.99 6.84 -24.66
CA PRO A 144 32.52 7.91 -23.78
C PRO A 144 31.00 8.01 -23.72
N THR A 145 30.31 7.77 -24.83
CA THR A 145 28.84 7.80 -24.90
C THR A 145 28.22 6.63 -24.14
N LEU A 146 28.79 5.43 -24.26
CA LEU A 146 28.35 4.27 -23.47
C LEU A 146 28.60 4.49 -21.99
N THR A 147 29.75 5.04 -21.62
CA THR A 147 30.08 5.40 -20.23
C THR A 147 29.09 6.42 -19.67
N ALA A 148 28.73 7.46 -20.44
CA ALA A 148 27.68 8.42 -20.06
C ALA A 148 26.32 7.73 -19.85
N LEU A 149 25.96 6.78 -20.72
CA LEU A 149 24.71 6.02 -20.62
C LEU A 149 24.68 5.16 -19.35
N TYR A 150 25.77 4.46 -19.03
CA TYR A 150 25.87 3.67 -17.81
C TYR A 150 25.75 4.54 -16.55
N LYS A 151 26.38 5.72 -16.53
CA LYS A 151 26.24 6.68 -15.42
C LYS A 151 24.78 7.05 -15.17
N VAL A 152 24.04 7.44 -16.22
CA VAL A 152 22.61 7.80 -16.09
C VAL A 152 21.75 6.59 -15.73
N ALA A 153 22.03 5.40 -16.28
CA ALA A 153 21.32 4.19 -15.90
C ALA A 153 21.53 3.82 -14.41
N LEU A 154 22.73 3.99 -13.88
CA LEU A 154 23.01 3.79 -12.45
C LEU A 154 22.30 4.83 -11.57
N LEU A 155 22.24 6.10 -12.00
CA LEU A 155 21.44 7.13 -11.33
C LEU A 155 19.96 6.72 -11.27
N ASP A 156 19.41 6.21 -12.37
CA ASP A 156 18.03 5.72 -12.44
C ASP A 156 17.76 4.55 -11.51
N ILE A 157 18.63 3.53 -11.57
CA ILE A 157 18.50 2.32 -10.77
C ILE A 157 18.52 2.69 -9.29
N THR A 158 19.44 3.55 -8.85
CA THR A 158 19.55 3.92 -7.43
C THR A 158 18.30 4.66 -6.93
N LEU A 159 17.77 5.63 -7.70
CA LEU A 159 16.54 6.34 -7.32
C LEU A 159 15.33 5.42 -7.25
N ALA A 160 15.12 4.59 -8.28
CA ALA A 160 14.00 3.67 -8.30
C ALA A 160 14.12 2.59 -7.21
N PHE A 161 15.33 2.12 -6.94
CA PHE A 161 15.60 1.13 -5.89
C PHE A 161 15.37 1.72 -4.49
N ASP A 162 15.84 2.94 -4.22
CA ASP A 162 15.57 3.63 -2.95
C ASP A 162 14.07 3.74 -2.68
N ALA A 163 13.29 4.14 -3.71
CA ALA A 163 11.84 4.22 -3.61
C ALA A 163 11.17 2.85 -3.44
N TYR A 164 11.65 1.83 -4.16
CA TYR A 164 11.16 0.46 -4.04
C TYR A 164 11.36 -0.06 -2.61
N MET A 165 12.57 0.08 -2.06
CA MET A 165 12.91 -0.41 -0.72
C MET A 165 12.11 0.30 0.36
N TYR A 166 11.95 1.62 0.24
CA TYR A 166 11.08 2.38 1.13
C TYR A 166 9.63 1.89 1.06
N ALA A 167 9.09 1.73 -0.15
CA ALA A 167 7.72 1.26 -0.33
C ALA A 167 7.48 -0.16 0.20
N SER A 168 8.47 -1.04 0.00
CA SER A 168 8.46 -2.41 0.52
C SER A 168 8.48 -2.41 2.05
N HIS A 169 9.34 -1.61 2.67
CA HIS A 169 9.42 -1.50 4.12
C HIS A 169 8.11 -0.99 4.73
N GLN A 170 7.49 0.03 4.13
CA GLN A 170 6.18 0.54 4.60
C GLN A 170 5.08 -0.53 4.50
N THR A 171 5.07 -1.31 3.42
CA THR A 171 4.09 -2.40 3.24
C THR A 171 4.29 -3.49 4.31
N LEU A 172 5.53 -3.83 4.64
CA LEU A 172 5.87 -4.79 5.68
C LEU A 172 5.45 -4.29 7.07
N GLU A 173 5.76 -3.04 7.40
CA GLU A 173 5.37 -2.45 8.69
C GLU A 173 3.85 -2.39 8.88
N GLN A 174 3.10 -2.02 7.83
CA GLN A 174 1.63 -2.04 7.86
C GLN A 174 1.09 -3.46 8.08
N SER A 175 1.67 -4.45 7.39
CA SER A 175 1.27 -5.85 7.56
C SER A 175 1.59 -6.35 8.97
N ARG A 176 2.74 -5.96 9.53
CA ARG A 176 3.13 -6.32 10.89
C ARG A 176 2.19 -5.71 11.92
N GLN A 177 1.81 -4.44 11.75
CA GLN A 177 0.85 -3.78 12.65
C GLN A 177 -0.51 -4.48 12.62
N GLN A 178 -1.04 -4.78 11.44
CA GLN A 178 -2.31 -5.51 11.30
C GLN A 178 -2.29 -6.88 11.97
N ILE A 179 -1.16 -7.59 11.85
CA ILE A 179 -0.96 -8.87 12.53
C ILE A 179 -0.95 -8.67 14.06
N SER A 180 -0.22 -7.67 14.56
CA SER A 180 -0.18 -7.33 15.98
C SER A 180 -1.59 -7.02 16.52
N ASP A 181 -2.32 -6.13 15.86
CA ASP A 181 -3.67 -5.73 16.27
C ASP A 181 -4.63 -6.94 16.30
N LYS A 182 -4.50 -7.85 15.33
CA LYS A 182 -5.28 -9.09 15.29
C LYS A 182 -4.95 -10.03 16.46
N TYR A 183 -3.66 -10.15 16.82
CA TYR A 183 -3.25 -10.95 17.97
C TYR A 183 -3.75 -10.34 19.29
N ASP A 184 -3.65 -9.02 19.45
CA ASP A 184 -4.15 -8.33 20.64
C ASP A 184 -5.67 -8.51 20.80
N PHE A 185 -6.42 -8.38 19.70
CA PHE A 185 -7.85 -8.66 19.68
C PHE A 185 -8.16 -10.12 20.04
N GLN A 186 -7.39 -11.07 19.53
CA GLN A 186 -7.55 -12.49 19.83
C GLN A 186 -7.30 -12.79 21.32
N ILE A 187 -6.26 -12.20 21.92
CA ILE A 187 -5.96 -12.33 23.35
C ILE A 187 -7.09 -11.72 24.20
N ARG A 188 -7.56 -10.51 23.87
CA ARG A 188 -8.70 -9.87 24.54
C ARG A 188 -9.94 -10.77 24.50
N THR A 189 -10.26 -11.32 23.33
CA THR A 189 -11.42 -12.21 23.14
C THR A 189 -11.29 -13.47 23.98
N SER A 190 -10.13 -14.13 23.97
CA SER A 190 -9.91 -15.36 24.75
C SER A 190 -10.02 -15.10 26.25
N ASN A 191 -9.48 -13.98 26.74
CA ASN A 191 -9.57 -13.59 28.14
C ASN A 191 -11.01 -13.26 28.56
N ALA A 192 -11.77 -12.57 27.71
CA ALA A 192 -13.19 -12.29 27.94
C ALA A 192 -14.00 -13.60 28.07
N ILE A 193 -13.81 -14.55 27.15
CA ILE A 193 -14.46 -15.86 27.20
C ILE A 193 -14.14 -16.58 28.53
N ALA A 194 -12.87 -16.63 28.94
CA ALA A 194 -12.47 -17.31 30.17
C ALA A 194 -13.10 -16.66 31.42
N LYS A 195 -13.16 -15.32 31.47
CA LYS A 195 -13.83 -14.60 32.57
C LYS A 195 -15.32 -14.86 32.60
N ILE A 196 -15.99 -14.81 31.44
CA ILE A 196 -17.41 -15.11 31.30
C ILE A 196 -17.70 -16.52 31.81
N GLN A 197 -16.95 -17.52 31.33
CA GLN A 197 -17.13 -18.92 31.76
C GLN A 197 -16.99 -19.06 33.28
N ARG A 198 -15.97 -18.43 33.88
CA ARG A 198 -15.80 -18.43 35.35
C ARG A 198 -16.97 -17.77 36.07
N ALA A 199 -17.47 -16.65 35.55
CA ALA A 199 -18.61 -15.94 36.13
C ALA A 199 -19.89 -16.79 36.15
N PHE A 200 -20.14 -17.58 35.09
CA PHE A 200 -21.30 -18.47 35.04
C PHE A 200 -21.12 -19.75 35.89
N ILE A 201 -19.89 -20.21 36.11
CA ILE A 201 -19.61 -21.39 36.94
C ILE A 201 -19.66 -21.06 38.45
N LEU A 202 -19.23 -19.85 38.84
CA LEU A 202 -19.02 -19.49 40.25
C LEU A 202 -20.13 -18.61 40.85
N ASN A 203 -20.96 -17.92 40.05
CA ASN A 203 -22.03 -17.08 40.60
C ASN A 203 -23.30 -17.88 40.86
N GLU A 204 -23.93 -17.60 42.01
CA GLU A 204 -25.22 -18.19 42.41
C GLU A 204 -26.42 -17.58 41.67
N SER A 205 -26.30 -16.36 41.11
CA SER A 205 -27.39 -15.68 40.39
C SER A 205 -27.06 -15.42 38.91
N HIS A 206 -28.03 -15.74 38.03
CA HIS A 206 -27.93 -15.50 36.58
C HIS A 206 -27.72 -14.02 36.24
N ASP A 207 -28.36 -13.09 36.96
CA ASP A 207 -28.30 -11.66 36.65
C ASP A 207 -26.91 -11.05 36.90
N SER A 208 -26.18 -11.56 37.91
CA SER A 208 -24.79 -11.17 38.18
C SER A 208 -23.85 -11.64 37.06
N ALA A 209 -24.04 -12.87 36.59
CA ALA A 209 -23.26 -13.42 35.47
C ALA A 209 -23.52 -12.68 34.15
N LEU A 210 -24.79 -12.30 33.88
CA LEU A 210 -25.15 -11.48 32.71
C LEU A 210 -24.58 -10.07 32.81
N SER A 211 -24.49 -9.49 34.01
CA SER A 211 -23.88 -8.16 34.22
C SER A 211 -22.39 -8.16 33.90
N LEU A 212 -21.69 -9.21 34.33
CA LEU A 212 -20.29 -9.42 33.98
C LEU A 212 -20.10 -9.69 32.48
N LEU A 213 -20.99 -10.48 31.85
CA LEU A 213 -20.99 -10.68 30.40
C LEU A 213 -21.10 -9.34 29.65
N LEU A 214 -22.07 -8.51 30.02
CA LEU A 214 -22.32 -7.23 29.36
C LEU A 214 -21.08 -6.32 29.44
N ASN A 215 -20.47 -6.22 30.62
CA ASN A 215 -19.29 -5.38 30.83
C ASN A 215 -18.10 -5.86 29.99
N GLU A 216 -17.85 -7.17 29.90
CA GLU A 216 -16.77 -7.70 29.07
C GLU A 216 -17.04 -7.50 27.57
N LEU A 217 -18.29 -7.64 27.11
CA LEU A 217 -18.67 -7.38 25.70
C LEU A 217 -18.51 -5.92 25.31
N ILE A 218 -18.87 -5.01 26.21
CA ILE A 218 -18.68 -3.56 26.01
C ILE A 218 -17.20 -3.23 25.95
N ALA A 219 -16.42 -3.75 26.88
CA ALA A 219 -14.97 -3.57 26.90
C ALA A 219 -14.26 -4.23 25.70
N LEU A 220 -14.82 -5.27 25.08
CA LEU A 220 -14.25 -5.92 23.90
C LEU A 220 -14.58 -5.18 22.59
N THR A 221 -15.79 -4.63 22.49
CA THR A 221 -16.29 -3.94 21.29
C THR A 221 -15.98 -2.45 21.27
N ASP A 222 -15.39 -1.92 22.34
CA ASP A 222 -15.23 -0.48 22.62
C ASP A 222 -16.56 0.28 22.47
N SER A 223 -17.68 -0.38 22.82
CA SER A 223 -19.00 0.24 22.83
C SER A 223 -19.14 1.16 24.05
N GLN A 224 -19.92 2.24 23.93
CA GLN A 224 -20.25 3.08 25.11
C GLN A 224 -21.38 2.49 25.95
N PHE A 225 -22.31 1.78 25.31
CA PHE A 225 -23.53 1.28 25.93
C PHE A 225 -23.85 -0.12 25.40
N GLY A 226 -24.62 -0.88 26.17
CA GLY A 226 -25.14 -2.18 25.74
C GLY A 226 -26.23 -2.68 26.66
N LEU A 227 -26.94 -3.71 26.18
CA LEU A 227 -27.99 -4.40 26.92
C LEU A 227 -27.97 -5.89 26.62
N ILE A 228 -28.41 -6.68 27.58
CA ILE A 228 -28.76 -8.09 27.39
C ILE A 228 -30.22 -8.25 27.78
N GLY A 229 -31.01 -8.83 26.89
CA GLY A 229 -32.40 -9.13 27.13
C GLY A 229 -32.83 -10.37 26.36
N GLU A 230 -34.02 -10.85 26.68
CA GLU A 230 -34.67 -11.99 26.04
C GLU A 230 -36.03 -11.56 25.50
N VAL A 231 -36.44 -12.15 24.38
CA VAL A 231 -37.76 -11.92 23.81
C VAL A 231 -38.70 -12.98 24.38
N LEU A 232 -39.78 -12.52 25.00
CA LEU A 232 -40.81 -13.35 25.63
C LEU A 232 -42.16 -13.05 24.97
N GLU A 233 -43.14 -13.95 25.14
CA GLU A 233 -44.52 -13.75 24.69
C GLU A 233 -45.44 -13.55 25.89
N ASP A 234 -46.37 -12.60 25.78
CA ASP A 234 -47.42 -12.42 26.79
C ASP A 234 -48.54 -13.48 26.66
N SER A 235 -49.49 -13.45 27.59
CA SER A 235 -50.66 -14.35 27.57
C SER A 235 -51.57 -14.21 26.33
N GLN A 236 -51.34 -13.21 25.47
CA GLN A 236 -52.02 -13.01 24.19
C GLN A 236 -51.11 -13.32 22.98
N LEU A 237 -49.98 -14.02 23.18
CA LEU A 237 -48.98 -14.35 22.16
C LEU A 237 -48.33 -13.11 21.51
N ARG A 238 -48.24 -11.98 22.22
CA ARG A 238 -47.56 -10.78 21.74
C ARG A 238 -46.11 -10.76 22.24
N PRO A 239 -45.12 -10.56 21.35
CA PRO A 239 -43.73 -10.51 21.76
C PRO A 239 -43.41 -9.22 22.52
N TYR A 240 -42.64 -9.34 23.59
CA TYR A 240 -42.05 -8.24 24.34
C TYR A 240 -40.58 -8.53 24.66
N LEU A 241 -39.77 -7.47 24.79
CA LEU A 241 -38.36 -7.60 25.17
C LEU A 241 -38.25 -7.42 26.69
N LYS A 242 -37.78 -8.45 27.38
CA LYS A 242 -37.37 -8.36 28.78
C LYS A 242 -35.87 -8.11 28.87
N VAL A 243 -35.49 -6.87 29.16
CA VAL A 243 -34.11 -6.49 29.41
C VAL A 243 -33.70 -7.00 30.78
N ARG A 244 -32.67 -7.85 30.81
CA ARG A 244 -32.11 -8.45 32.03
C ARG A 244 -30.99 -7.60 32.60
N VAL A 245 -30.16 -7.02 31.74
CA VAL A 245 -29.07 -6.11 32.12
C VAL A 245 -28.98 -4.99 31.09
N LEU A 246 -28.74 -3.78 31.56
CA LEU A 246 -28.54 -2.59 30.73
C LEU A 246 -27.38 -1.79 31.34
N THR A 247 -26.51 -1.20 30.53
CA THR A 247 -25.57 -0.19 31.03
C THR A 247 -26.29 1.06 31.47
N ASN A 248 -25.73 1.78 32.44
CA ASN A 248 -26.29 3.04 32.86
C ASN A 248 -26.30 4.06 31.69
N ILE A 249 -27.49 4.30 31.15
CA ILE A 249 -27.78 5.29 30.11
C ILE A 249 -28.46 6.54 30.67
N SER A 250 -28.50 6.71 31.99
CA SER A 250 -29.27 7.78 32.64
C SER A 250 -28.67 9.16 32.35
N TRP A 251 -29.46 10.08 31.82
CA TRP A 251 -29.07 11.46 31.55
C TRP A 251 -29.80 12.49 32.44
N ASP A 252 -30.80 12.06 33.22
CA ASP A 252 -31.56 12.88 34.18
C ASP A 252 -31.96 12.07 35.44
N HIS A 253 -32.57 12.74 36.43
CA HIS A 253 -32.95 12.11 37.71
C HIS A 253 -34.04 11.03 37.53
N GLU A 254 -35.01 11.25 36.63
CA GLU A 254 -36.09 10.30 36.36
C GLU A 254 -35.57 9.00 35.72
N THR A 255 -34.70 9.10 34.71
CA THR A 255 -34.05 7.94 34.07
C THR A 255 -33.10 7.22 35.02
N ARG A 256 -32.49 7.93 35.98
CA ARG A 256 -31.66 7.33 37.05
C ARG A 256 -32.50 6.48 38.00
N GLU A 257 -33.65 6.99 38.43
CA GLU A 257 -34.58 6.21 39.27
C GLU A 257 -35.20 5.03 38.53
N LEU A 258 -35.46 5.18 37.23
CA LEU A 258 -35.95 4.10 36.37
C LEU A 258 -34.90 2.99 36.22
N TYR A 259 -33.62 3.37 36.04
CA TYR A 259 -32.49 2.45 36.02
C TYR A 259 -32.32 1.70 37.34
N GLU A 260 -32.32 2.40 38.48
CA GLU A 260 -32.17 1.75 39.80
C GLU A 260 -33.38 0.86 40.16
N ARG A 261 -34.60 1.19 39.72
CA ARG A 261 -35.76 0.29 39.84
C ARG A 261 -35.64 -0.95 38.94
N SER A 262 -35.17 -0.78 37.71
CA SER A 262 -35.04 -1.87 36.73
C SER A 262 -33.93 -2.88 37.07
N LYS A 263 -32.97 -2.51 37.93
CA LYS A 263 -31.92 -3.42 38.43
C LYS A 263 -32.45 -4.62 39.23
N ALA A 264 -33.65 -4.52 39.83
CA ALA A 264 -34.22 -5.55 40.68
C ALA A 264 -35.08 -6.58 39.91
N ASP A 265 -35.89 -6.12 38.94
CA ASP A 265 -36.88 -6.96 38.24
C ASP A 265 -36.71 -7.02 36.70
N GLY A 266 -35.74 -6.29 36.14
CA GLY A 266 -35.56 -6.08 34.70
C GLY A 266 -36.46 -4.96 34.13
N LEU A 267 -36.23 -4.58 32.87
CA LEU A 267 -37.05 -3.60 32.14
C LEU A 267 -37.82 -4.30 31.03
N GLU A 268 -39.14 -4.20 31.01
CA GLU A 268 -39.98 -4.78 29.96
C GLU A 268 -40.38 -3.72 28.93
N LEU A 269 -40.01 -3.95 27.67
CA LEU A 269 -40.33 -3.10 26.54
C LEU A 269 -41.32 -3.84 25.64
N ALA A 270 -42.60 -3.48 25.73
CA ALA A 270 -43.62 -3.94 24.81
C ALA A 270 -43.57 -3.12 23.53
N ALA A 271 -43.78 -3.76 22.37
CA ALA A 271 -43.94 -3.05 21.11
C ALA A 271 -45.20 -2.17 21.15
N SER A 272 -45.04 -0.88 21.47
CA SER A 272 -46.13 0.06 21.26
C SER A 272 -46.27 0.29 19.75
N ARG A 273 -47.44 -0.03 19.19
CA ARG A 273 -47.81 0.50 17.87
C ARG A 273 -48.10 2.00 18.04
N SER A 274 -47.08 2.80 18.30
CA SER A 274 -47.14 4.20 17.93
C SER A 274 -47.10 4.22 16.41
N LYS A 275 -48.25 4.52 15.79
CA LYS A 275 -48.29 4.92 14.39
C LYS A 275 -47.36 6.12 14.28
N CYS A 276 -46.16 5.91 13.76
CA CYS A 276 -45.35 6.96 13.17
C CYS A 276 -46.11 7.37 11.89
N ASN A 277 -47.08 8.27 12.05
CA ASN A 277 -47.73 8.94 10.94
C ASN A 277 -46.83 10.11 10.54
N SER A 278 -46.49 10.12 9.25
CA SER A 278 -45.88 11.17 8.42
C SER A 278 -44.49 11.67 8.79
#